data_AF-A0A946U362-F1
#
_entry.id   AF-A0A946U362-F1
#
_cell.length_a   1.000
_cell.length_b   1.000
_cell.length_c   1.000
_cell.angle_alpha   90.00
_cell.angle_beta   90.00
_cell.angle_gamma   90.00
#
_symmetry.space_group_name_H-M   'P 1'
#
loop_
_entity.id
_entity.type
_entity.pdbx_description
1 polymer ?
#
loop_
_entity_poly.entity_id
_entity_poly.type
_entity_poly.pdbx_seq_one_letter_code
_entity_poly.pdbx_strand_id
1 'polypeptide(L)'
;MRHRKAKEWEKKLKSVFDEIDVALEAAYGDRFDLHPSRSHKGTTSNPEMDGLFNVGASYSAGFGSRFGPGYVVDIRFSTLRKVPNELKDELRDRVQAMLIEKLPHAFPGKELHVDREHNHLRIHGDLSLD
;
A
#
# COMPACT_ATOMS: atom_id res chain seq x y z
N MET A 1 3.68 8.08 22.54
CA MET A 1 4.63 6.96 22.30
C MET A 1 3.87 5.82 21.62
N ARG A 2 4.30 5.35 20.43
CA ARG A 2 3.72 4.15 19.81
C ARG A 2 4.25 2.89 20.50
N HIS A 3 3.35 1.97 20.86
CA HIS A 3 3.67 0.70 21.51
C HIS A 3 4.55 -0.18 20.60
N ARG A 4 5.48 -0.97 21.18
CA ARG A 4 6.47 -1.76 20.42
C ARG A 4 5.83 -2.71 19.41
N LYS A 5 4.81 -3.45 19.83
CA LYS A 5 4.07 -4.39 18.97
C LYS A 5 3.43 -3.72 17.75
N ALA A 6 2.91 -2.50 17.93
CA ALA A 6 2.33 -1.73 16.82
C ALA A 6 3.42 -1.36 15.80
N LYS A 7 4.62 -0.99 16.24
CA LYS A 7 5.73 -0.70 15.34
C LYS A 7 6.19 -1.94 14.56
N GLU A 8 6.25 -3.09 15.23
CA GLU A 8 6.62 -4.37 14.59
C GLU A 8 5.56 -4.78 13.55
N TRP A 9 4.28 -4.61 13.87
CA TRP A 9 3.17 -4.80 12.94
C TRP A 9 3.27 -3.87 11.72
N GLU A 10 3.44 -2.57 11.95
CA GLU A 10 3.59 -1.57 10.89
C GLU A 10 4.82 -1.86 10.01
N LYS A 11 5.92 -2.36 10.60
CA LYS A 11 7.13 -2.74 9.84
C LYS A 11 6.88 -3.93 8.93
N LYS A 12 6.16 -4.96 9.39
CA LYS A 12 5.77 -6.10 8.55
C LYS A 12 4.87 -5.65 7.40
N LEU A 13 3.87 -4.83 7.70
CA LEU A 13 2.96 -4.30 6.69
C LEU A 13 3.71 -3.43 5.66
N LYS A 14 4.66 -2.61 6.12
CA LYS A 14 5.55 -1.85 5.24
C LYS A 14 6.34 -2.76 4.29
N SER A 15 6.89 -3.87 4.76
CA SER A 15 7.61 -4.81 3.90
C SER A 15 6.72 -5.34 2.76
N VAL A 16 5.45 -5.64 3.05
CA VAL A 16 4.49 -6.07 2.03
C VAL A 16 4.26 -4.96 1.00
N PHE A 17 4.15 -3.70 1.43
CA PHE A 17 3.99 -2.57 0.52
C PHE A 17 5.25 -2.31 -0.31
N ASP A 18 6.44 -2.39 0.28
CA ASP A 18 7.70 -2.22 -0.44
C ASP A 18 7.86 -3.29 -1.55
N GLU A 19 7.41 -4.53 -1.29
CA GLU A 19 7.36 -5.58 -2.33
C GLU A 19 6.36 -5.29 -3.45
N ILE A 20 5.20 -4.72 -3.09
CA ILE A 20 4.18 -4.30 -4.05
C ILE A 20 4.69 -3.15 -4.92
N ASP A 21 5.34 -2.14 -4.32
CA ASP A 21 6.01 -1.07 -5.04
C ASP A 21 7.01 -1.64 -6.03
N VAL A 22 7.79 -2.63 -5.61
CA VAL A 22 8.75 -3.26 -6.50
C VAL A 22 8.08 -3.89 -7.72
N ALA A 23 6.96 -4.58 -7.54
CA ALA A 23 6.21 -5.23 -8.61
C ALA A 23 5.51 -4.22 -9.54
N LEU A 24 4.95 -3.13 -8.99
CA LEU A 24 4.32 -2.08 -9.79
C LEU A 24 5.33 -1.34 -10.66
N GLU A 25 6.48 -0.99 -10.09
CA GLU A 25 7.60 -0.39 -10.82
C GLU A 25 8.05 -1.26 -11.99
N ALA A 26 8.18 -2.58 -11.79
CA ALA A 26 8.58 -3.48 -12.86
C ALA A 26 7.54 -3.57 -13.99
N ALA A 27 6.25 -3.41 -13.68
CA ALA A 27 5.17 -3.53 -14.66
C ALA A 27 4.79 -2.21 -15.35
N TYR A 28 5.01 -1.07 -14.70
CA TYR A 28 4.50 0.22 -15.12
C TYR A 28 5.52 1.37 -15.04
N GLY A 29 6.71 1.16 -14.47
CA GLY A 29 7.72 2.21 -14.22
C GLY A 29 8.10 3.01 -15.46
N ASP A 30 8.20 2.36 -16.62
CA ASP A 30 8.58 3.01 -17.88
C ASP A 30 7.41 3.68 -18.61
N ARG A 31 6.18 3.56 -18.09
CA ARG A 31 4.99 4.17 -18.73
C ARG A 31 4.84 5.65 -18.41
N PHE A 32 5.49 6.15 -17.35
CA PHE A 32 5.40 7.54 -16.91
C PHE A 32 6.76 8.12 -16.62
N ASP A 33 6.93 9.39 -16.99
CA ASP A 33 8.10 10.14 -16.56
C ASP A 33 7.99 10.38 -15.06
N LEU A 34 9.09 10.09 -14.38
CA LEU A 34 9.24 10.34 -12.96
C LEU A 34 9.21 11.86 -12.70
N HIS A 35 8.59 12.26 -11.59
CA HIS A 35 8.60 13.65 -11.17
C HIS A 35 10.05 14.15 -11.01
N PRO A 36 10.43 15.36 -11.48
CA PRO A 36 11.83 15.82 -11.48
C PRO A 36 12.50 15.86 -10.10
N SER A 37 11.70 16.05 -9.04
CA SER A 37 12.18 16.07 -7.65
C SER A 37 12.24 14.68 -6.99
N ARG A 38 11.95 13.62 -7.74
CA ARG A 38 11.88 12.24 -7.24
C ARG A 38 13.07 11.47 -7.79
N SER A 39 13.76 10.76 -6.91
CA SER A 39 14.92 9.96 -7.30
C SER A 39 14.49 8.63 -7.93
N HIS A 40 15.33 8.08 -8.80
CA HIS A 40 15.06 6.77 -9.42
C HIS A 40 15.00 5.67 -8.36
N LYS A 41 14.18 4.65 -8.61
CA LYS A 41 13.98 3.55 -7.67
C LYS A 41 15.30 2.95 -7.17
N GLY A 42 15.41 2.76 -5.85
CA GLY A 42 16.59 2.16 -5.20
C GLY A 42 17.80 3.07 -5.06
N THR A 43 17.67 4.37 -5.36
CA THR A 43 18.75 5.34 -5.18
C THR A 43 18.76 5.99 -3.80
N THR A 44 17.68 5.83 -3.02
CA THR A 44 17.57 6.38 -1.67
C THR A 44 17.55 5.26 -0.63
N SER A 45 17.91 5.60 0.61
CA SER A 45 17.82 4.66 1.73
C SER A 45 16.38 4.42 2.21
N ASN A 46 15.42 5.21 1.74
CA ASN A 46 13.99 5.04 2.05
C ASN A 46 13.22 4.83 0.74
N PRO A 47 12.77 3.61 0.42
CA PRO A 47 12.04 3.32 -0.82
C PRO A 47 10.81 4.22 -1.05
N GLU A 48 10.19 4.74 0.02
CA GLU A 48 9.07 5.68 -0.08
C GLU A 48 9.47 7.05 -0.65
N MET A 49 10.77 7.33 -0.81
CA MET A 49 11.35 8.56 -1.33
C MET A 49 11.86 8.44 -2.77
N ASP A 50 11.86 7.24 -3.35
CA ASP A 50 12.25 7.00 -4.74
C ASP A 50 11.20 6.22 -5.54
N GLY A 51 11.40 6.12 -6.85
CA GLY A 51 10.45 5.46 -7.74
C GLY A 51 9.19 6.29 -8.06
N LEU A 52 8.49 5.81 -9.09
CA LEU A 52 7.20 6.28 -9.56
C LEU A 52 6.05 5.92 -8.60
N PHE A 53 6.12 4.75 -7.97
CA PHE A 53 5.06 4.21 -7.12
C PHE A 53 5.41 4.28 -5.65
N ASN A 54 4.39 4.53 -4.83
CA ASN A 54 4.46 4.31 -3.40
C ASN A 54 3.10 3.86 -2.86
N VAL A 55 3.03 2.61 -2.43
CA VAL A 55 1.89 2.03 -1.75
C VAL A 55 2.14 2.11 -0.25
N GLY A 56 1.13 2.54 0.49
CA GLY A 56 1.19 2.64 1.93
C GLY A 56 -0.18 2.44 2.53
N ALA A 57 -0.27 2.53 3.86
CA ALA A 57 -1.55 2.57 4.51
C ALA A 57 -1.54 3.36 5.81
N SER A 58 -2.70 3.89 6.16
CA SER A 58 -2.92 4.62 7.42
C SER A 58 -4.01 3.92 8.23
N TYR A 59 -3.73 3.69 9.51
CA TYR A 59 -4.73 3.15 10.42
C TYR A 59 -5.87 4.15 10.62
N SER A 60 -7.10 3.65 10.58
CA SER A 60 -8.33 4.37 10.86
C SER A 60 -9.16 3.57 11.86
N ALA A 61 -9.70 4.25 12.86
CA ALA A 61 -10.65 3.67 13.81
C ALA A 61 -11.98 3.25 13.14
N GLY A 62 -12.22 3.67 11.89
CA GLY A 62 -13.35 3.17 11.10
C GLY A 62 -14.70 3.77 11.46
N PHE A 63 -14.75 4.94 12.10
CA PHE A 63 -16.02 5.65 12.28
C PHE A 63 -16.63 5.97 10.91
N GLY A 64 -17.81 5.40 10.61
CA GLY A 64 -18.47 5.51 9.31
C GLY A 64 -17.99 4.54 8.22
N SER A 65 -17.04 3.65 8.54
CA SER A 65 -16.62 2.53 7.68
C SER A 65 -17.64 1.39 7.79
N ARG A 66 -17.93 0.72 6.68
CA ARG A 66 -18.76 -0.50 6.71
C ARG A 66 -18.04 -1.69 7.34
N PHE A 67 -16.72 -1.63 7.43
CA PHE A 67 -15.85 -2.69 7.93
C PHE A 67 -15.28 -2.40 9.32
N GLY A 68 -15.57 -1.22 9.88
CA GLY A 68 -15.00 -0.80 11.16
C GLY A 68 -13.49 -0.48 11.07
N PRO A 69 -12.72 -0.71 12.16
CA PRO A 69 -11.30 -0.38 12.23
C PRO A 69 -10.47 -1.09 11.15
N GLY A 70 -9.49 -0.39 10.60
CA GLY A 70 -8.67 -0.93 9.53
C GLY A 70 -7.63 0.03 8.99
N TYR A 71 -6.79 -0.48 8.11
CA TYR A 71 -5.81 0.30 7.38
C TYR A 71 -6.38 0.72 6.04
N VAL A 72 -6.46 2.02 5.79
CA VAL A 72 -6.82 2.56 4.48
C VAL A 72 -5.56 2.61 3.62
N VAL A 73 -5.57 1.92 2.49
CA VAL A 73 -4.44 1.82 1.58
C VAL A 73 -4.42 3.05 0.66
N ASP A 74 -3.24 3.66 0.56
CA ASP A 74 -2.94 4.80 -0.30
C ASP A 74 -1.98 4.35 -1.41
N ILE A 75 -2.27 4.70 -2.66
CA ILE A 75 -1.44 4.37 -3.83
C ILE A 75 -1.04 5.69 -4.47
N ARG A 76 0.22 6.09 -4.27
CA ARG A 76 0.77 7.35 -4.78
C ARG A 76 1.53 7.16 -6.08
N PHE A 77 1.39 8.18 -6.93
CA PHE A 77 2.09 8.33 -8.19
C PHE A 77 2.96 9.58 -8.19
N SER A 78 4.27 9.39 -8.32
CA SER A 78 5.24 10.46 -8.39
C SER A 78 5.49 10.90 -9.84
N THR A 79 4.46 11.42 -10.51
CA THR A 79 4.57 11.97 -11.87
C THR A 79 3.81 13.30 -12.00
N LEU A 80 4.28 14.17 -12.90
CA LEU A 80 3.57 15.40 -13.28
C LEU A 80 2.45 15.16 -14.29
N ARG A 81 2.45 13.99 -14.95
CA ARG A 81 1.43 13.66 -15.96
C ARG A 81 0.10 13.32 -15.28
N LYS A 82 -1.00 13.71 -15.90
CA LYS A 82 -2.33 13.30 -15.44
C LYS A 82 -2.48 11.80 -15.66
N VAL A 83 -2.63 11.05 -14.57
CA VAL A 83 -2.90 9.60 -14.61
C VAL A 83 -4.40 9.38 -14.90
N PRO A 84 -4.76 8.66 -15.97
CA PRO A 84 -6.16 8.33 -16.29
C PRO A 84 -6.84 7.55 -15.17
N ASN A 85 -8.16 7.71 -15.00
CA ASN A 85 -8.88 7.03 -13.92
C ASN A 85 -8.93 5.52 -14.14
N GLU A 86 -9.02 5.08 -15.39
CA GLU A 86 -9.02 3.67 -15.78
C GLU A 86 -7.75 2.97 -15.29
N LEU A 87 -6.60 3.63 -15.43
CA LEU A 87 -5.32 3.11 -14.94
C LEU A 87 -5.27 3.10 -13.41
N LYS A 88 -5.83 4.11 -12.73
CA LYS A 88 -5.93 4.10 -11.27
C LYS A 88 -6.78 2.94 -10.77
N ASP A 89 -7.89 2.64 -11.45
CA ASP A 89 -8.75 1.50 -11.14
C ASP A 89 -8.03 0.18 -11.37
N GLU A 90 -7.35 0.02 -12.51
CA GLU A 90 -6.52 -1.16 -12.83
C GLU A 90 -5.46 -1.41 -11.75
N LEU A 91 -4.75 -0.35 -11.34
CA LEU A 91 -3.72 -0.46 -10.31
C LEU A 91 -4.30 -0.78 -8.95
N ARG A 92 -5.48 -0.24 -8.63
CA ARG A 92 -6.20 -0.60 -7.40
C ARG A 92 -6.56 -2.08 -7.40
N ASP A 93 -7.09 -2.61 -8.50
CA ASP A 93 -7.37 -4.06 -8.65
C ASP A 93 -6.09 -4.89 -8.48
N ARG A 94 -4.99 -4.44 -9.10
CA ARG A 94 -3.71 -5.14 -9.02
C ARG A 94 -3.13 -5.13 -7.61
N VAL A 95 -3.14 -3.98 -6.93
CA VAL A 95 -2.70 -3.85 -5.53
C VAL A 95 -3.58 -4.69 -4.61
N GLN A 96 -4.90 -4.68 -4.79
CA GLN A 96 -5.81 -5.51 -4.02
C GLN A 96 -5.47 -6.99 -4.15
N ALA A 97 -5.28 -7.49 -5.39
CA ALA A 97 -4.92 -8.88 -5.63
C ALA A 97 -3.58 -9.26 -4.95
N MET A 98 -2.56 -8.39 -5.05
CA MET A 98 -1.27 -8.64 -4.41
C MET A 98 -1.35 -8.60 -2.88
N LEU A 99 -2.20 -7.74 -2.30
CA LEU A 99 -2.41 -7.72 -0.85
C LEU A 99 -3.13 -8.99 -0.37
N ILE A 100 -4.15 -9.45 -1.09
CA ILE A 100 -4.85 -10.71 -0.78
C ILE A 100 -3.87 -11.89 -0.79
N GLU A 101 -2.93 -11.92 -1.73
CA GLU A 101 -1.90 -12.95 -1.81
C GLU A 101 -0.86 -12.83 -0.68
N LYS A 102 -0.33 -11.63 -0.42
CA LYS A 102 0.83 -11.41 0.45
C LYS A 102 0.50 -11.33 1.94
N LEU A 103 -0.67 -10.81 2.32
CA LEU A 103 -1.01 -10.58 3.74
C LEU A 103 -1.02 -11.87 4.57
N PRO A 104 -1.56 -13.02 4.10
CA PRO A 104 -1.51 -14.27 4.86
C PRO A 104 -0.08 -14.76 5.14
N HIS A 105 0.87 -14.48 4.25
CA HIS A 105 2.28 -14.83 4.44
C HIS A 105 2.97 -13.92 5.46
N ALA A 106 2.67 -12.62 5.45
CA ALA A 106 3.25 -11.65 6.39
C ALA A 106 2.64 -11.74 7.80
N PHE A 107 1.37 -12.13 7.88
CA PHE A 107 0.59 -12.24 9.12
C PHE A 107 -0.05 -13.63 9.25
N PRO A 108 0.77 -14.69 9.42
CA PRO A 108 0.25 -16.05 9.53
C PRO A 108 -0.67 -16.18 10.75
N GLY A 109 -1.83 -16.79 10.55
CA GLY A 109 -2.84 -16.99 11.60
C GLY A 109 -3.72 -15.78 11.88
N LYS A 110 -3.50 -14.63 11.21
CA LYS A 110 -4.40 -13.48 11.25
C LYS A 110 -5.41 -13.57 10.12
N GLU A 111 -6.68 -13.41 10.45
CA GLU A 111 -7.74 -13.32 9.44
C GLU A 111 -7.84 -11.87 8.96
N LEU A 112 -7.06 -11.54 7.93
CA LEU A 112 -7.04 -10.23 7.29
C LEU A 112 -7.77 -10.27 5.95
N HIS A 113 -8.59 -9.25 5.71
CA HIS A 113 -9.39 -9.08 4.49
C HIS A 113 -9.02 -7.76 3.81
N VAL A 114 -9.11 -7.73 2.48
CA VAL A 114 -8.81 -6.54 1.68
C VAL A 114 -9.98 -6.23 0.76
N ASP A 115 -10.76 -5.23 1.15
CA ASP A 115 -11.98 -4.85 0.46
C ASP A 115 -11.91 -3.42 -0.06
N ARG A 116 -12.59 -3.20 -1.19
CA ARG A 116 -12.83 -1.84 -1.69
C ARG A 116 -13.80 -1.15 -0.76
N GLU A 117 -13.56 0.10 -0.42
CA GLU A 117 -14.51 0.98 0.29
C GLU A 117 -14.50 2.35 -0.39
N HIS A 118 -15.62 2.69 -1.04
CA HIS A 118 -15.70 3.85 -1.93
C HIS A 118 -14.56 3.81 -2.97
N ASN A 119 -13.64 4.77 -2.94
CA ASN A 119 -12.51 4.89 -3.87
C ASN A 119 -11.19 4.35 -3.33
N HIS A 120 -11.19 3.71 -2.15
CA HIS A 120 -9.97 3.23 -1.49
C HIS A 120 -10.03 1.72 -1.24
N LEU A 121 -8.89 1.12 -0.97
CA LEU A 121 -8.83 -0.23 -0.41
C LEU A 121 -8.71 -0.12 1.11
N ARG A 122 -9.32 -1.07 1.81
CA ARG A 122 -9.22 -1.20 3.26
C ARG A 122 -8.77 -2.60 3.62
N ILE A 123 -7.74 -2.68 4.45
CA ILE A 123 -7.34 -3.90 5.15
C ILE A 123 -8.05 -3.91 6.51
N HIS A 124 -8.81 -4.95 6.80
CA HIS A 124 -9.60 -5.11 8.04
C HIS A 124 -9.61 -6.57 8.52
N GLY A 125 -10.27 -6.85 9.64
CA GLY A 125 -10.30 -8.18 10.28
C GLY A 125 -9.51 -8.21 11.59
N ASP A 126 -8.69 -9.25 11.80
CA ASP A 126 -7.88 -9.41 13.01
C ASP A 126 -6.64 -8.49 13.02
N LEU A 127 -6.78 -7.33 13.65
CA LEU A 127 -5.71 -6.33 13.84
C LEU A 127 -5.06 -6.41 15.23
N SER A 128 -5.25 -7.51 15.96
CA SER A 128 -4.71 -7.65 17.31
C SER A 128 -3.18 -7.71 17.31
N LEU A 129 -2.58 -7.09 18.35
CA LEU A 129 -1.14 -6.97 18.53
C LEU A 129 -0.65 -8.05 19.52
N ASP A 130 -0.18 -9.19 19.00
CA ASP A 130 0.40 -10.28 19.80
C ASP A 130 1.71 -9.92 20.51
#